data_AF-A0AAU4FVY7-F1
#
_entry.id   AF-A0AAU4FVY7-F1
#
_cell.length_a   1.000
_cell.length_b   1.000
_cell.length_c   1.000
_cell.angle_alpha   90.00
_cell.angle_beta   90.00
_cell.angle_gamma   90.00
#
_symmetry.space_group_name_H-M   'P 1'
#
loop_
_entity.id
_entity.type
_entity.pdbx_description
1 polymer ?
#
loop_
_entity_poly.entity_id
_entity_poly.type
_entity_poly.pdbx_seq_one_letter_code
_entity_poly.pdbx_strand_id
1 'polypeptide(L)'
;MHSKYLLIDGMYDGTANKLVWTGSHNYSGPSLRENDEALLKVDDSAYHDAYVSNFNAVKAAAVPGTADGTDACKGVVSTDD
;
A
#
# COMPACT_ATOMS: atom_id res chain seq x y z
N MET A 1 1.99 -8.27 -11.39
CA MET A 1 2.72 -7.56 -10.30
C MET A 1 3.00 -8.54 -9.17
N HIS A 2 4.19 -8.49 -8.55
CA HIS A 2 4.57 -9.33 -7.40
C HIS A 2 5.38 -8.52 -6.35
N SER A 3 4.95 -7.29 -6.11
CA SER A 3 5.51 -6.44 -5.06
C SER A 3 4.49 -6.33 -3.94
N LYS A 4 4.98 -6.37 -2.70
CA LYS A 4 4.17 -6.17 -1.50
C LYS A 4 4.79 -5.04 -0.71
N TYR A 5 4.05 -3.95 -0.59
CA TYR A 5 4.44 -2.84 0.26
C TYR A 5 3.21 -2.03 0.70
N LEU A 6 3.34 -1.39 1.85
CA LEU A 6 2.41 -0.39 2.38
C LEU A 6 3.20 0.91 2.58
N LEU A 7 2.70 1.99 1.99
CA LEU A 7 3.30 3.33 2.03
C LEU A 7 2.48 4.18 2.99
N ILE A 8 3.15 4.79 3.96
CA ILE A 8 2.52 5.68 4.93
C ILE A 8 3.25 7.01 4.88
N ASP A 9 2.51 8.06 4.51
CA ASP A 9 2.91 9.46 4.60
C ASP A 9 1.86 10.17 5.46
N GLY A 10 2.13 10.28 6.77
CA GLY A 10 1.17 10.81 7.72
C GLY A 10 1.39 10.35 9.15
N MET A 11 0.37 10.49 9.99
CA MET A 11 0.43 10.06 11.39
C MET A 11 0.54 8.55 11.50
N TYR A 12 1.63 8.08 12.10
CA TYR A 12 1.89 6.68 12.40
C TYR A 12 2.55 6.56 13.76
N ASP A 13 2.02 5.70 14.63
CA ASP A 13 2.55 5.48 15.98
C ASP A 13 2.78 6.80 16.76
N GLY A 14 1.76 7.68 16.70
CA GLY A 14 1.78 8.97 17.39
C GLY A 14 2.66 10.06 16.77
N THR A 15 3.34 9.80 15.65
CA THR A 15 4.24 10.76 15.00
C THR A 15 3.93 10.90 13.51
N ALA A 16 4.00 12.11 12.96
CA ALA A 16 3.94 12.29 11.51
C ALA A 16 5.25 11.79 10.87
N ASN A 17 5.15 10.77 10.01
CA ASN A 17 6.32 10.14 9.41
C ASN A 17 6.06 9.66 7.97
N LYS A 18 7.15 9.46 7.22
CA LYS A 18 7.18 8.75 5.95
C LYS A 18 7.90 7.42 6.13
N LEU A 19 7.19 6.32 5.94
CA LEU A 19 7.75 4.98 6.10
C LEU A 19 7.15 3.98 5.13
N VAL A 20 7.88 2.89 4.89
CA VAL A 20 7.41 1.77 4.08
C VAL A 20 7.48 0.47 4.87
N TRP A 21 6.42 -0.31 4.78
CA TRP A 21 6.45 -1.73 5.10
C TRP A 21 6.64 -2.52 3.82
N THR A 22 7.58 -3.47 3.76
CA THR A 22 7.84 -4.28 2.56
C THR A 22 8.44 -5.64 2.92
N GLY A 23 8.41 -6.58 1.97
CA GLY A 23 9.01 -7.90 2.14
C GLY A 23 8.38 -8.96 1.25
N SER A 24 8.53 -10.22 1.63
CA SER A 24 7.90 -11.36 0.94
C SER A 24 6.42 -11.50 1.30
N HIS A 25 6.05 -11.02 2.50
CA HIS A 25 4.76 -11.19 3.15
C HIS A 25 3.58 -10.68 2.30
N ASN A 26 2.65 -11.57 1.97
CA ASN A 26 1.32 -11.18 1.49
C ASN A 26 0.46 -10.74 2.67
N TYR A 27 -0.38 -9.72 2.52
CA TYR A 27 -1.37 -9.36 3.56
C TYR A 27 -2.49 -10.40 3.63
N SER A 28 -2.21 -11.53 4.27
CA SER A 28 -3.09 -12.70 4.36
C SER A 28 -2.87 -13.44 5.67
N GLY A 29 -3.86 -14.24 6.09
CA GLY A 29 -3.74 -15.13 7.26
C GLY A 29 -2.53 -16.06 7.16
N PRO A 30 -2.41 -16.85 6.08
CA PRO A 30 -1.27 -17.74 5.81
C PRO A 30 0.11 -17.09 5.98
N SER A 31 0.34 -15.93 5.36
CA SER A 31 1.64 -15.25 5.49
C SER A 31 1.91 -14.71 6.90
N LEU A 32 0.86 -14.53 7.73
CA LEU A 32 0.99 -14.10 9.13
C LEU A 32 1.30 -15.22 10.11
N ARG A 33 0.82 -16.45 9.89
CA ARG A 33 0.96 -17.51 10.89
C ARG A 33 1.58 -18.81 10.39
N GLU A 34 1.51 -19.08 9.09
CA GLU A 34 1.82 -20.39 8.53
C GLU A 34 3.04 -20.39 7.60
N ASN A 35 3.25 -19.33 6.82
CA ASN A 35 4.36 -19.25 5.86
C ASN A 35 5.60 -18.60 6.48
N ASP A 36 6.77 -19.00 5.99
CA ASP A 36 8.04 -18.33 6.30
C ASP A 36 8.15 -17.03 5.49
N GLU A 37 7.86 -15.91 6.14
CA GLU A 37 7.80 -14.60 5.51
C GLU A 37 8.64 -13.57 6.26
N ALA A 38 9.19 -12.60 5.54
CA ALA A 38 9.80 -11.41 6.12
C ALA A 38 8.91 -10.18 5.86
N LEU A 39 8.72 -9.38 6.91
CA LEU A 39 8.08 -8.07 6.83
C LEU A 39 8.97 -7.05 7.53
N LEU A 40 9.46 -6.08 6.76
CA LEU A 40 10.39 -5.06 7.20
C LEU A 40 9.68 -3.71 7.26
N LYS A 41 9.94 -2.96 8.33
CA LYS A 41 9.62 -1.53 8.44
C LYS A 41 10.87 -0.73 8.13
N VAL A 42 10.75 0.26 7.25
CA VAL A 42 11.82 1.20 6.93
C VAL A 42 11.31 2.61 7.20
N ASP A 43 11.82 3.21 8.27
CA ASP A 43 11.52 4.59 8.69
C ASP A 43 12.49 5.58 8.01
N ASP A 44 12.41 5.68 6.70
CA ASP A 44 13.25 6.58 5.90
C ASP A 44 12.48 7.13 4.70
N SER A 45 12.47 8.46 4.57
CA SER A 45 11.70 9.18 3.55
C SER A 45 12.22 8.93 2.13
N ALA A 46 13.53 8.72 1.94
CA ALA A 46 14.09 8.47 0.61
C ALA A 46 13.64 7.10 0.08
N TYR A 47 13.61 6.08 0.95
CA TYR A 47 13.08 4.76 0.58
C TYR A 47 11.57 4.81 0.34
N HIS A 48 10.80 5.51 1.20
CA HIS A 48 9.38 5.73 0.97
C HIS A 48 9.11 6.36 -0.41
N ASP A 49 9.79 7.47 -0.71
CA ASP A 49 9.55 8.22 -1.95
C ASP A 49 9.98 7.41 -3.19
N ALA A 50 11.00 6.55 -3.10
CA ALA A 50 11.37 5.62 -4.15
C ALA A 50 10.25 4.58 -4.43
N TYR A 51 9.63 4.04 -3.39
CA TYR A 51 8.49 3.12 -3.55
C TYR A 51 7.24 3.83 -4.07
N VAL A 52 6.98 5.08 -3.66
CA VAL A 52 5.91 5.93 -4.24
C VAL A 52 6.11 6.11 -5.74
N SER A 53 7.35 6.37 -6.18
CA SER A 53 7.67 6.48 -7.61
C SER A 53 7.30 5.21 -8.38
N ASN A 54 7.69 4.04 -7.85
CA ASN A 54 7.33 2.75 -8.43
C ASN A 54 5.80 2.52 -8.43
N PHE A 55 5.11 2.83 -7.34
CA PHE A 55 3.65 2.72 -7.25
C PHE A 55 2.96 3.58 -8.32
N ASN A 56 3.40 4.82 -8.49
CA ASN A 56 2.83 5.72 -9.48
C ASN A 56 3.10 5.24 -10.92
N ALA A 57 4.29 4.70 -11.21
CA ALA A 57 4.60 4.12 -12.51
C ALA A 57 3.68 2.92 -12.83
N VAL A 58 3.51 2.03 -11.86
CA VAL A 58 2.60 0.88 -11.95
C VAL A 58 1.15 1.34 -12.15
N LYS A 59 0.69 2.31 -11.35
CA LYS A 59 -0.68 2.83 -11.41
C LYS A 59 -0.96 3.47 -12.78
N ALA A 60 -0.01 4.23 -13.32
CA ALA A 60 -0.13 4.84 -14.64
C ALA A 60 -0.23 3.81 -15.77
N ALA A 61 0.41 2.65 -15.61
CA ALA A 61 0.34 1.55 -16.58
C ALA A 61 -0.88 0.63 -16.38
N ALA A 62 -1.62 0.79 -15.28
CA ALA A 62 -2.76 -0.05 -14.97
C ALA A 62 -3.99 0.34 -15.80
N VAL A 63 -4.75 -0.66 -16.25
CA VAL A 63 -6.07 -0.46 -16.85
C VAL A 63 -7.12 -0.67 -15.75
N PRO A 64 -7.95 0.34 -15.42
CA PRO A 64 -9.02 0.19 -14.43
C PRO A 64 -9.99 -0.93 -14.81
N GLY A 65 -10.52 -1.64 -13.82
CA GLY A 65 -11.55 -2.64 -14.05
C GLY A 65 -12.83 -1.98 -14.56
N THR A 66 -13.38 -2.45 -15.68
CA THR A 66 -14.68 -1.94 -16.19
C THR A 66 -15.87 -2.52 -15.41
N ALA A 67 -15.62 -3.51 -14.55
CA ALA A 67 -16.61 -4.09 -13.64
C ALA A 67 -16.74 -3.33 -12.31
N ASP A 68 -15.94 -2.26 -12.10
CA ASP A 68 -15.85 -1.49 -10.86
C ASP A 68 -17.02 -0.49 -10.70
N GLY A 69 -18.22 -0.88 -11.12
CA GLY A 69 -19.42 -0.06 -11.08
C GLY A 69 -20.08 0.04 -9.70
N THR A 70 -19.69 -0.81 -8.75
CA THR A 70 -20.20 -0.79 -7.37
C THR A 70 -19.63 0.41 -6.62
N ASP A 71 -20.46 1.05 -5.79
CA ASP A 71 -20.05 2.24 -5.03
C ASP A 71 -18.88 1.96 -4.08
N ALA A 72 -18.75 0.72 -3.58
CA ALA A 72 -17.61 0.26 -2.79
C ALA A 72 -16.27 0.29 -3.55
N CYS A 73 -16.29 0.11 -4.88
CA CYS A 73 -15.10 0.17 -5.72
C CYS A 73 -14.72 1.60 -6.14
N LYS A 74 -15.62 2.58 -5.98
CA LYS A 74 -15.39 4.00 -6.33
C LYS A 74 -14.73 4.80 -5.20
N GLY A 75 -14.48 4.18 -4.05
CA GLY A 75 -13.92 4.84 -2.87
C GLY A 75 -14.98 5.58 -2.05
N VAL A 76 -14.54 6.35 -1.05
CA VAL A 76 -15.45 7.15 -0.22
C VAL A 76 -16.00 8.29 -1.08
N VAL A 77 -17.26 8.21 -1.48
CA VAL A 77 -18.01 9.36 -1.98
C VAL A 77 -18.27 10.27 -0.79
N SER A 78 -17.70 11.48 -0.81
CA SER A 78 -18.09 12.54 0.11
C SER A 78 -19.61 12.67 0.06
N THR A 79 -20.29 12.36 1.15
CA THR A 79 -21.66 12.82 1.35
C THR A 79 -21.53 14.29 1.71
N ASP A 80 -22.04 15.16 0.85
CA ASP A 80 -22.22 16.57 1.19
C ASP A 80 -23.05 16.65 2.50
N ASP A 81 -22.57 17.46 3.45
CA ASP A 81 -23.20 17.72 4.76
C ASP A 81 -24.64 18.27 4.65
#